data_AF-A0A970G3X5-F1
#
_entry.id   AF-A0A970G3X5-F1
#
_cell.length_a   1.000
_cell.length_b   1.000
_cell.length_c   1.000
_cell.angle_alpha   90.00
_cell.angle_beta   90.00
_cell.angle_gamma   90.00
#
_symmetry.space_group_name_H-M   'P 1'
#
loop_
_entity.id
_entity.type
_entity.pdbx_description
1 polymer ?
#
loop_
_entity_poly.entity_id
_entity_poly.type
_entity_poly.pdbx_seq_one_letter_code
_entity_poly.pdbx_strand_id
1 'polypeptide(L)'
;MKKLIGLAFLLMLLFTASALAQEAPDLTLISDITVSAKAFTKERLHDRNWDTAFLGEDNSKTITIKSPQAIHGLYICFVEEPRAWVIEQKIDGAWQALSQPRSHVLHQYIPLNGAKELRIKPEGGSRKWFGVKELFLLGEGELPAYIQQWQQPDGKADLMVFFAHPDDESLFFGGTLPTYAGERGLDVVAATISYSTPTRRSELLNALWVMGVKNYPVFGPFHDKHSLKLATAYKTFNEQKVKRYVVELFRQYKPEVVVTHDTKGEYGHGMHMMVADASLYAFDLAANESKYPDSLKASGAWQVKKLYLHLYPENQITMDWDQPLHAFSGRTGFEMAQEGYRQHQTQQRLDQFKVEPRDSQYSSYLFGLAKTTVGPDTLKNDFLENITTNTFLVEEEQP
;
A
#
# COMPACT_ATOMS: atom_id res chain seq x y z
N MET A 1 42.71 53.51 44.83
CA MET A 1 42.63 52.24 45.59
C MET A 1 41.46 51.42 45.05
N LYS A 2 41.72 50.19 44.55
CA LYS A 2 40.82 49.01 44.54
C LYS A 2 39.43 49.19 43.86
N LYS A 3 39.01 48.49 42.79
CA LYS A 3 39.20 47.07 42.39
C LYS A 3 38.74 46.87 40.93
N LEU A 4 39.42 45.94 40.23
CA LEU A 4 38.91 45.22 39.05
C LEU A 4 37.66 44.40 39.41
N ILE A 5 36.68 44.36 38.50
CA ILE A 5 35.78 43.20 38.32
C ILE A 5 35.67 42.96 36.81
N GLY A 6 36.16 41.80 36.37
CA GLY A 6 36.07 41.35 34.98
C GLY A 6 34.67 40.87 34.64
N LEU A 7 34.21 41.22 33.44
CA LEU A 7 32.96 40.73 32.87
C LEU A 7 33.31 39.59 31.91
N ALA A 8 33.20 38.35 32.40
CA ALA A 8 33.21 37.18 31.55
C ALA A 8 31.84 37.06 30.86
N PHE A 9 31.80 37.33 29.56
CA PHE A 9 30.64 36.98 28.74
C PHE A 9 30.64 35.46 28.54
N LEU A 10 29.79 34.77 29.30
CA LEU A 10 29.45 33.38 29.08
C LEU A 10 28.48 33.32 27.89
N LEU A 11 28.99 32.98 26.71
CA LEU A 11 28.16 32.58 25.57
C LEU A 11 27.45 31.27 25.95
N MET A 12 26.21 31.35 26.42
CA MET A 12 25.32 30.18 26.44
C MET A 12 24.93 29.86 25.00
N LEU A 13 25.70 28.96 24.38
CA LEU A 13 25.23 28.17 23.25
C LEU A 13 24.02 27.37 23.74
N LEU A 14 22.81 27.86 23.45
CA LEU A 14 21.59 27.09 23.45
C LEU A 14 21.73 26.00 22.38
N PHE A 15 22.36 24.89 22.74
CA PHE A 15 22.09 23.62 22.07
C PHE A 15 20.65 23.25 22.44
N THR A 16 19.69 23.68 21.63
CA THR A 16 18.42 22.97 21.53
C THR A 16 18.74 21.62 20.90
N ALA A 17 19.15 20.66 21.73
CA ALA A 17 19.01 19.27 21.37
C ALA A 17 17.50 19.07 21.17
N SER A 18 17.06 19.01 19.92
CA SER A 18 15.78 18.43 19.57
C SER A 18 15.78 17.06 20.25
N ALA A 19 15.01 16.91 21.33
CA ALA A 19 14.80 15.61 21.92
C ALA A 19 14.18 14.78 20.80
N LEU A 20 14.95 13.84 20.23
CA LEU A 20 14.43 12.90 19.25
C LEU A 20 13.23 12.24 19.92
N ALA A 21 12.04 12.51 19.41
CA ALA A 21 10.82 11.95 19.96
C ALA A 21 10.97 10.43 19.93
N GLN A 22 10.85 9.80 21.10
CA GLN A 22 11.04 8.36 21.23
C GLN A 22 9.93 7.63 20.49
N GLU A 23 10.26 6.52 19.81
CA GLU A 23 9.26 5.66 19.17
C GLU A 23 8.23 5.17 20.21
N ALA A 24 6.95 5.21 19.84
CA ALA A 24 5.84 4.82 20.67
C ALA A 24 5.97 3.33 21.04
N PRO A 25 5.99 2.98 22.35
CA PRO A 25 6.17 1.60 22.76
C PRO A 25 4.95 0.75 22.40
N ASP A 26 5.18 -0.48 21.94
CA ASP A 26 4.12 -1.50 21.78
C ASP A 26 3.69 -2.02 23.16
N LEU A 27 2.49 -1.63 23.58
CA LEU A 27 1.86 -1.99 24.85
C LEU A 27 1.08 -3.32 24.76
N THR A 28 1.01 -3.96 23.61
CA THR A 28 0.11 -5.10 23.35
C THR A 28 0.37 -6.26 24.32
N LEU A 29 1.63 -6.68 24.44
CA LEU A 29 2.02 -7.85 25.25
C LEU A 29 1.93 -7.63 26.76
N ILE A 30 1.92 -6.37 27.21
CA ILE A 30 1.76 -6.03 28.64
C ILE A 30 0.31 -5.70 29.01
N SER A 31 -0.60 -5.70 28.04
CA SER A 31 -2.01 -5.38 28.24
C SER A 31 -2.86 -6.64 28.39
N ASP A 32 -3.89 -6.57 29.23
CA ASP A 32 -4.89 -7.63 29.34
C ASP A 32 -5.97 -7.43 28.28
N ILE A 33 -5.93 -8.26 27.23
CA ILE A 33 -6.92 -8.29 26.14
C ILE A 33 -7.91 -9.42 26.42
N THR A 34 -9.19 -9.10 26.58
CA THR A 34 -10.25 -10.05 26.90
C THR A 34 -11.34 -10.04 25.84
N VAL A 35 -11.77 -11.23 25.44
CA VAL A 35 -12.87 -11.44 24.47
C VAL A 35 -13.55 -12.77 24.79
N SER A 36 -14.85 -12.89 24.51
CA SER A 36 -15.55 -14.18 24.59
C SER A 36 -15.12 -15.04 23.41
N ALA A 37 -14.08 -15.85 23.63
CA ALA A 37 -13.59 -16.84 22.69
C ALA A 37 -12.74 -17.88 23.42
N LYS A 38 -12.44 -18.98 22.74
CA LYS A 38 -11.43 -19.94 23.22
C LYS A 38 -10.06 -19.26 23.30
N ALA A 39 -9.25 -19.66 24.30
CA ALA A 39 -7.95 -19.04 24.57
C ALA A 39 -7.03 -19.02 23.34
N PHE A 40 -6.91 -20.13 22.60
CA PHE A 40 -6.06 -20.18 21.40
C PHE A 40 -6.53 -19.24 20.27
N THR A 41 -7.83 -18.94 20.19
CA THR A 41 -8.36 -18.02 19.18
C THR A 41 -8.10 -16.57 19.60
N LYS A 42 -8.13 -16.27 20.91
CA LYS A 42 -7.82 -14.94 21.46
C LYS A 42 -6.39 -14.51 21.10
N GLU A 43 -5.40 -15.40 21.24
CA GLU A 43 -3.99 -15.06 20.98
C GLU A 43 -3.77 -14.58 19.53
N ARG A 44 -4.58 -15.06 18.57
CA ARG A 44 -4.56 -14.62 17.16
C ARG A 44 -4.94 -13.15 16.94
N LEU A 45 -5.32 -12.41 17.98
CA LEU A 45 -5.45 -10.96 17.90
C LEU A 45 -4.08 -10.27 17.85
N HIS A 46 -3.01 -10.93 18.29
CA HIS A 46 -1.71 -10.30 18.49
C HIS A 46 -0.54 -11.31 18.50
N ASP A 47 -0.69 -12.46 17.83
CA ASP A 47 0.35 -13.51 17.80
C ASP A 47 1.48 -13.20 16.80
N ARG A 48 1.38 -12.08 16.08
CA ARG A 48 2.30 -11.61 15.04
C ARG A 48 2.40 -12.60 13.88
N ASN A 49 1.40 -13.45 13.71
CA ASN A 49 1.34 -14.46 12.67
C ASN A 49 0.24 -14.13 11.67
N TRP A 50 0.65 -13.57 10.53
CA TRP A 50 -0.25 -13.11 9.46
C TRP A 50 -1.06 -14.23 8.78
N ASP A 51 -0.73 -15.51 9.03
CA ASP A 51 -1.53 -16.65 8.59
C ASP A 51 -2.73 -16.95 9.50
N THR A 52 -2.75 -16.41 10.72
CA THR A 52 -3.86 -16.59 11.65
C THR A 52 -4.82 -15.40 11.60
N ALA A 53 -5.99 -15.59 12.23
CA ALA A 53 -6.96 -14.53 12.45
C ALA A 53 -7.90 -14.89 13.59
N PHE A 54 -8.34 -13.86 14.31
CA PHE A 54 -9.49 -13.90 15.19
C PHE A 54 -10.79 -13.64 14.41
N LEU A 55 -11.74 -14.58 14.42
CA LEU A 55 -12.99 -14.49 13.65
C LEU A 55 -14.26 -14.22 14.49
N GLY A 56 -14.14 -14.11 15.82
CA GLY A 56 -15.26 -13.89 16.74
C GLY A 56 -16.20 -15.11 16.84
N GLU A 57 -15.87 -16.04 17.75
CA GLU A 57 -16.55 -17.33 17.88
C GLU A 57 -17.85 -17.31 18.72
N ASP A 58 -18.10 -16.26 19.53
CA ASP A 58 -19.24 -16.22 20.47
C ASP A 58 -20.25 -15.07 20.25
N ASN A 59 -21.33 -15.09 21.05
CA ASN A 59 -22.40 -14.08 21.08
C ASN A 59 -21.93 -12.69 21.60
N SER A 60 -20.85 -12.65 22.39
CA SER A 60 -20.25 -11.41 22.92
C SER A 60 -19.03 -11.03 22.10
N LYS A 61 -19.23 -10.11 21.15
CA LYS A 61 -18.24 -9.67 20.17
C LYS A 61 -17.56 -8.37 20.61
N THR A 62 -17.22 -8.25 21.88
CA THR A 62 -16.51 -7.08 22.40
C THR A 62 -15.10 -7.49 22.78
N ILE A 63 -14.09 -6.88 22.15
CA ILE A 63 -12.71 -6.93 22.63
C ILE A 63 -12.60 -5.85 23.72
N THR A 64 -12.31 -6.25 24.95
CA THR A 64 -12.02 -5.33 26.05
C THR A 64 -10.54 -5.37 26.36
N ILE A 65 -9.93 -4.20 26.48
CA ILE A 65 -8.49 -4.04 26.66
C ILE A 65 -8.24 -3.26 27.94
N LYS A 66 -7.32 -3.73 28.77
CA LYS A 66 -6.81 -3.00 29.94
C LYS A 66 -5.30 -2.96 29.88
N SER A 67 -4.74 -1.77 29.72
CA SER A 67 -3.29 -1.57 29.71
C SER A 67 -2.80 -1.01 31.04
N PRO A 68 -1.63 -1.44 31.54
CA PRO A 68 -1.00 -0.77 32.69
C PRO A 68 -0.58 0.68 32.36
N GLN A 69 -0.40 1.01 31.08
CA GLN A 69 0.03 2.32 30.58
C GLN A 69 -1.09 3.00 29.77
N ALA A 70 -0.94 4.31 29.52
CA ALA A 70 -1.89 5.08 28.71
C ALA A 70 -1.75 4.72 27.23
N ILE A 71 -2.86 4.41 26.57
CA ILE A 71 -2.89 4.01 25.16
C ILE A 71 -3.17 5.25 24.29
N HIS A 72 -2.23 5.60 23.42
CA HIS A 72 -2.32 6.74 22.51
C HIS A 72 -2.52 6.33 21.05
N GLY A 73 -2.41 5.04 20.74
CA GLY A 73 -2.70 4.52 19.41
C GLY A 73 -3.27 3.12 19.45
N LEU A 74 -4.19 2.85 18.53
CA LEU A 74 -4.64 1.50 18.19
C LEU A 74 -4.38 1.29 16.71
N TYR A 75 -3.61 0.25 16.38
CA TYR A 75 -3.46 -0.20 15.01
C TYR A 75 -4.11 -1.57 14.86
N ILE A 76 -5.09 -1.66 13.96
CA ILE A 76 -5.92 -2.85 13.76
C ILE A 76 -5.90 -3.28 12.30
N CYS A 77 -5.60 -4.55 12.08
CA CYS A 77 -5.57 -5.17 10.77
C CYS A 77 -6.76 -6.11 10.63
N PHE A 78 -7.70 -5.78 9.76
CA PHE A 78 -8.91 -6.55 9.52
C PHE A 78 -8.69 -7.66 8.48
N VAL A 79 -9.40 -8.78 8.64
CA VAL A 79 -9.42 -9.88 7.65
C VAL A 79 -10.14 -9.45 6.36
N GLU A 80 -11.20 -8.67 6.52
CA GLU A 80 -12.00 -8.12 5.42
C GLU A 80 -12.37 -6.68 5.73
N GLU A 81 -12.89 -5.98 4.74
CA GLU A 81 -13.35 -4.61 4.91
C GLU A 81 -14.28 -4.50 6.13
N PRO A 82 -13.94 -3.66 7.12
CA PRO A 82 -14.66 -3.66 8.37
C PRO A 82 -16.08 -3.11 8.17
N ARG A 83 -17.06 -3.87 8.67
CA ARG A 83 -18.42 -3.37 8.88
C ARG A 83 -18.39 -2.30 9.97
N ALA A 84 -19.46 -1.51 10.07
CA ALA A 84 -19.59 -0.49 11.10
C ALA A 84 -19.32 -1.03 12.52
N TRP A 85 -18.43 -0.32 13.23
CA TRP A 85 -17.86 -0.70 14.52
C TRP A 85 -17.56 0.55 15.35
N VAL A 86 -17.40 0.37 16.66
CA VAL A 86 -17.17 1.46 17.61
C VAL A 86 -16.01 1.11 18.52
N ILE A 87 -15.17 2.13 18.78
CA ILE A 87 -14.18 2.12 19.86
C ILE A 87 -14.73 2.98 21.00
N GLU A 88 -14.71 2.45 22.21
CA GLU A 88 -15.00 3.20 23.42
C GLU A 88 -13.74 3.29 24.28
N GLN A 89 -13.48 4.47 24.81
CA GLN A 89 -12.44 4.72 25.80
C GLN A 89 -13.10 4.91 27.17
N LYS A 90 -12.48 4.41 28.24
CA LYS A 90 -12.95 4.70 29.59
C LYS A 90 -12.24 5.92 30.15
N ILE A 91 -12.98 7.01 30.33
CA ILE A 91 -12.51 8.31 30.82
C ILE A 91 -13.35 8.66 32.05
N ASP A 92 -12.70 9.01 33.17
CA ASP A 92 -13.35 9.34 34.45
C ASP A 92 -14.39 8.29 34.91
N GLY A 93 -14.09 7.01 34.64
CA GLY A 93 -14.95 5.88 35.01
C GLY A 93 -16.13 5.63 34.06
N ALA A 94 -16.37 6.50 33.08
CA ALA A 94 -17.43 6.36 32.08
C ALA A 94 -16.89 5.90 30.71
N TRP A 95 -17.66 5.07 30.01
CA TRP A 95 -17.35 4.70 28.62
C TRP A 95 -17.79 5.82 27.68
N GLN A 96 -16.87 6.28 26.85
CA GLN A 96 -17.11 7.30 25.85
C GLN A 96 -16.76 6.74 24.47
N ALA A 97 -17.73 6.74 23.55
CA ALA A 97 -17.49 6.32 22.18
C ALA A 97 -16.63 7.36 21.44
N LEU A 98 -15.62 6.88 20.72
CA LEU A 98 -14.90 7.69 19.76
C LEU A 98 -15.72 7.82 18.49
N SER A 99 -15.98 9.06 18.07
CA SER A 99 -16.46 9.32 16.72
C SER A 99 -15.33 9.06 15.74
N GLN A 100 -15.55 8.16 14.79
CA GLN A 100 -14.59 7.88 13.73
C GLN A 100 -15.34 7.80 12.40
N PRO A 101 -14.78 8.37 11.31
CA PRO A 101 -15.33 8.15 9.99
C PRO A 101 -15.25 6.66 9.66
N ARG A 102 -16.27 6.15 8.96
CA ARG A 102 -16.20 4.78 8.42
C ARG A 102 -15.05 4.72 7.42
N SER A 103 -14.16 3.76 7.62
CA SER A 103 -13.02 3.52 6.74
C SER A 103 -13.12 2.12 6.13
N HIS A 104 -12.84 2.02 4.84
CA HIS A 104 -12.83 0.78 4.06
C HIS A 104 -11.42 0.14 4.03
N VAL A 105 -10.45 0.76 4.71
CA VAL A 105 -9.05 0.33 4.74
C VAL A 105 -8.91 -0.90 5.64
N LEU A 106 -8.16 -1.92 5.20
CA LEU A 106 -7.98 -3.15 5.98
C LEU A 106 -7.03 -2.96 7.17
N HIS A 107 -5.99 -2.13 7.04
CA HIS A 107 -5.03 -1.85 8.12
C HIS A 107 -5.19 -0.40 8.58
N GLN A 108 -5.72 -0.19 9.79
CA GLN A 108 -6.12 1.13 10.27
C GLN A 108 -5.35 1.52 11.51
N TYR A 109 -4.74 2.71 11.48
CA TYR A 109 -4.25 3.40 12.67
C TYR A 109 -5.32 4.38 13.19
N ILE A 110 -5.57 4.33 14.48
CA ILE A 110 -6.52 5.19 15.19
C ILE A 110 -5.76 5.90 16.32
N PRO A 111 -5.62 7.23 16.30
CA PRO A 111 -5.09 7.98 17.42
C PRO A 111 -6.08 7.98 18.60
N LEU A 112 -5.55 7.86 19.81
CA LEU A 112 -6.30 7.77 21.07
C LEU A 112 -5.78 8.79 22.09
N ASN A 113 -6.58 9.07 23.12
CA ASN A 113 -6.33 10.18 24.05
C ASN A 113 -5.72 9.72 25.39
N GLY A 114 -5.00 8.59 25.41
CA GLY A 114 -4.30 8.12 26.60
C GLY A 114 -5.15 7.34 27.60
N ALA A 115 -6.34 6.84 27.22
CA ALA A 115 -7.12 5.98 28.10
C ALA A 115 -6.41 4.65 28.38
N LYS A 116 -6.60 4.09 29.58
CA LYS A 116 -6.03 2.79 29.96
C LYS A 116 -6.96 1.60 29.69
N GLU A 117 -8.25 1.85 29.48
CA GLU A 117 -9.22 0.81 29.15
C GLU A 117 -9.95 1.16 27.84
N LEU A 118 -9.99 0.20 26.91
CA LEU A 118 -10.67 0.31 25.62
C LEU A 118 -11.71 -0.81 25.45
N ARG A 119 -12.73 -0.54 24.64
CA ARG A 119 -13.64 -1.55 24.09
C ARG A 119 -13.78 -1.37 22.60
N ILE A 120 -13.73 -2.49 21.87
CA ILE A 120 -13.98 -2.55 20.43
C ILE A 120 -15.16 -3.48 20.20
N LYS A 121 -16.21 -3.01 19.53
CA LYS A 121 -17.46 -3.76 19.35
C LYS A 121 -18.16 -3.39 18.02
N PRO A 122 -19.09 -4.22 17.49
CA PRO A 122 -19.94 -3.80 16.37
C PRO A 122 -20.75 -2.56 16.72
N GLU A 123 -21.04 -1.73 15.73
CA GLU A 123 -21.98 -0.62 15.90
C GLU A 123 -23.42 -1.15 16.03
N GLY A 124 -24.17 -0.61 17.00
CA GLY A 124 -25.56 -0.96 17.26
C GLY A 124 -25.77 -2.40 17.72
N GLY A 125 -26.91 -3.00 17.34
CA GLY A 125 -27.26 -4.39 17.66
C GLY A 125 -26.71 -5.43 16.68
N SER A 126 -25.79 -5.05 15.79
CA SER A 126 -25.27 -5.94 14.75
C SER A 126 -24.57 -7.15 15.38
N ARG A 127 -25.06 -8.36 15.07
CA ARG A 127 -24.41 -9.63 15.45
C ARG A 127 -23.28 -10.03 14.50
N LYS A 128 -23.03 -9.25 13.44
CA LYS A 128 -21.98 -9.54 12.46
C LYS A 128 -20.67 -8.90 12.95
N TRP A 129 -19.69 -9.74 13.26
CA TRP A 129 -18.34 -9.34 13.65
C TRP A 129 -17.45 -9.21 12.42
N PHE A 130 -16.37 -8.43 12.52
CA PHE A 130 -15.29 -8.44 11.55
C PHE A 130 -14.15 -9.31 12.06
N GLY A 131 -13.46 -10.02 11.16
CA GLY A 131 -12.25 -10.72 11.54
C GLY A 131 -11.11 -9.73 11.78
N VAL A 132 -10.23 -10.02 12.74
CA VAL A 132 -9.00 -9.26 13.02
C VAL A 132 -7.82 -10.21 12.80
N LYS A 133 -6.86 -9.79 11.98
CA LYS A 133 -5.58 -10.47 11.83
C LYS A 133 -4.61 -10.08 12.92
N GLU A 134 -4.47 -8.77 13.17
CA GLU A 134 -3.52 -8.25 14.13
C GLU A 134 -4.06 -7.00 14.80
N LEU A 135 -3.63 -6.79 16.04
CA LEU A 135 -3.91 -5.63 16.85
C LEU A 135 -2.63 -5.21 17.58
N PHE A 136 -2.38 -3.90 17.57
CA PHE A 136 -1.30 -3.26 18.29
C PHE A 136 -1.84 -2.11 19.12
N LEU A 137 -1.37 -2.02 20.36
CA LEU A 137 -1.63 -0.92 21.28
C LEU A 137 -0.36 -0.10 21.41
N LEU A 138 -0.42 1.20 21.16
CA LEU A 138 0.75 2.05 21.17
C LEU A 138 0.68 3.05 22.33
N GLY A 139 1.80 3.26 22.99
CA GLY A 139 2.00 4.36 23.94
C GLY A 139 2.15 5.71 23.22
N GLU A 140 2.54 6.73 23.98
CA GLU A 140 2.89 8.04 23.42
C GLU A 140 4.26 7.97 22.75
N GLY A 141 4.42 8.63 21.60
CA GLY A 141 5.70 8.70 20.86
C GLY A 141 5.52 8.77 19.35
N GLU A 142 6.63 8.74 18.63
CA GLU A 142 6.66 8.62 17.17
C GLU A 142 6.11 7.26 16.73
N LEU A 143 5.31 7.21 15.66
CA LEU A 143 4.74 5.94 15.23
C LEU A 143 5.82 5.01 14.69
N PRO A 144 5.84 3.73 15.13
CA PRO A 144 6.73 2.74 14.55
C PRO A 144 6.54 2.64 13.04
N ALA A 145 7.63 2.40 12.30
CA ALA A 145 7.62 2.40 10.84
C ALA A 145 6.64 1.40 10.20
N TYR A 146 6.25 0.33 10.92
CA TYR A 146 5.28 -0.67 10.45
C TYR A 146 3.80 -0.23 10.57
N ILE A 147 3.52 0.90 11.23
CA ILE A 147 2.17 1.43 11.38
C ILE A 147 1.73 2.12 10.10
N GLN A 148 0.72 1.54 9.45
CA GLN A 148 0.24 2.00 8.16
C GLN A 148 -0.79 3.12 8.31
N GLN A 149 -0.51 4.22 7.62
CA GLN A 149 -1.38 5.39 7.51
C GLN A 149 -1.68 5.64 6.03
N TRP A 150 -2.70 4.94 5.55
CA TRP A 150 -3.06 4.93 4.13
C TRP A 150 -3.80 6.20 3.72
N GLN A 151 -3.40 6.76 2.58
CA GLN A 151 -4.13 7.79 1.85
C GLN A 151 -5.06 7.10 0.84
N GLN A 152 -6.26 7.65 0.62
CA GLN A 152 -7.05 7.16 -0.50
C GLN A 152 -6.46 7.72 -1.79
N PRO A 153 -6.18 6.88 -2.80
CA PRO A 153 -5.73 7.38 -4.09
C PRO A 153 -6.76 8.36 -4.63
N ASP A 154 -6.28 9.51 -5.09
CA ASP A 154 -7.15 10.57 -5.56
C ASP A 154 -7.58 10.33 -7.02
N GLY A 155 -8.11 11.36 -7.67
CA GLY A 155 -8.56 11.26 -9.07
C GLY A 155 -7.45 11.38 -10.11
N LYS A 156 -6.17 11.46 -9.75
CA LYS A 156 -5.03 11.65 -10.67
C LYS A 156 -3.69 11.11 -10.11
N ALA A 157 -3.16 10.07 -10.75
CA ALA A 157 -1.83 9.53 -10.44
C ALA A 157 -0.74 9.99 -11.43
N ASP A 158 0.49 10.20 -10.94
CA ASP A 158 1.67 10.34 -11.79
C ASP A 158 2.01 8.98 -12.44
N LEU A 159 1.86 7.89 -11.69
CA LEU A 159 2.17 6.55 -12.18
C LEU A 159 1.20 5.51 -11.60
N MET A 160 0.78 4.55 -12.42
CA MET A 160 0.05 3.37 -11.97
C MET A 160 0.87 2.11 -12.24
N VAL A 161 1.09 1.30 -11.21
CA VAL A 161 1.59 -0.07 -11.37
C VAL A 161 0.38 -1.00 -11.34
N PHE A 162 0.03 -1.58 -12.49
CA PHE A 162 -1.14 -2.43 -12.63
C PHE A 162 -0.73 -3.89 -12.84
N PHE A 163 -1.16 -4.78 -11.95
CA PHE A 163 -0.68 -6.16 -11.90
C PHE A 163 -1.83 -7.15 -11.63
N ALA A 164 -1.54 -8.46 -11.66
CA ALA A 164 -2.59 -9.46 -11.63
C ALA A 164 -2.84 -10.00 -10.22
N HIS A 165 -1.78 -10.30 -9.47
CA HIS A 165 -1.86 -10.92 -8.14
C HIS A 165 -0.95 -10.20 -7.12
N PRO A 166 -1.33 -10.20 -5.83
CA PRO A 166 -0.46 -9.79 -4.73
C PRO A 166 0.85 -10.58 -4.63
N ASP A 167 1.95 -9.97 -5.06
CA ASP A 167 3.36 -10.44 -5.15
C ASP A 167 4.00 -9.93 -6.46
N ASP A 168 3.21 -9.90 -7.53
CA ASP A 168 3.62 -9.43 -8.85
C ASP A 168 4.23 -8.02 -8.78
N GLU A 169 3.69 -7.15 -7.92
CA GLU A 169 4.12 -5.75 -7.77
C GLU A 169 5.59 -5.63 -7.37
N SER A 170 6.09 -6.62 -6.61
CA SER A 170 7.47 -6.72 -6.17
C SER A 170 8.31 -7.53 -7.15
N LEU A 171 7.76 -8.63 -7.69
CA LEU A 171 8.48 -9.59 -8.52
C LEU A 171 8.91 -9.02 -9.88
N PHE A 172 7.98 -8.39 -10.61
CA PHE A 172 8.18 -8.02 -12.02
C PHE A 172 8.46 -6.54 -12.22
N PHE A 173 8.01 -5.69 -11.30
CA PHE A 173 8.16 -4.24 -11.44
C PHE A 173 9.36 -3.70 -10.67
N GLY A 174 10.13 -4.57 -10.00
CA GLY A 174 11.42 -4.26 -9.41
C GLY A 174 11.39 -2.98 -8.56
N GLY A 175 12.38 -2.11 -8.76
CA GLY A 175 12.51 -0.87 -8.01
C GLY A 175 11.48 0.21 -8.31
N THR A 176 10.43 -0.04 -9.11
CA THR A 176 9.46 0.99 -9.53
C THR A 176 8.75 1.63 -8.34
N LEU A 177 8.11 0.84 -7.48
CA LEU A 177 7.39 1.37 -6.32
C LEU A 177 8.29 2.12 -5.34
N PRO A 178 9.43 1.57 -4.87
CA PRO A 178 10.31 2.30 -3.96
C PRO A 178 10.94 3.54 -4.60
N THR A 179 11.24 3.54 -5.90
CA THR A 179 11.83 4.72 -6.55
C THR A 179 10.80 5.83 -6.77
N TYR A 180 9.62 5.53 -7.31
CA TYR A 180 8.67 6.58 -7.68
C TYR A 180 7.80 7.02 -6.50
N ALA A 181 7.30 6.08 -5.71
CA ALA A 181 6.46 6.40 -4.54
C ALA A 181 7.31 6.77 -3.33
N GLY A 182 8.28 5.92 -2.98
CA GLY A 182 9.07 6.06 -1.76
C GLY A 182 10.11 7.17 -1.81
N GLU A 183 11.02 7.12 -2.77
CA GLU A 183 12.13 8.08 -2.91
C GLU A 183 11.66 9.42 -3.46
N ARG A 184 10.90 9.40 -4.56
CA ARG A 184 10.48 10.63 -5.26
C ARG A 184 9.19 11.24 -4.73
N GLY A 185 8.47 10.55 -3.84
CA GLY A 185 7.22 11.06 -3.24
C GLY A 185 6.09 11.32 -4.25
N LEU A 186 6.10 10.65 -5.40
CA LEU A 186 5.08 10.85 -6.44
C LEU A 186 3.76 10.18 -6.10
N ASP A 187 2.68 10.64 -6.73
CA ASP A 187 1.39 9.98 -6.61
C ASP A 187 1.39 8.68 -7.44
N VAL A 188 1.63 7.56 -6.74
CA VAL A 188 1.67 6.23 -7.33
C VAL A 188 0.48 5.40 -6.88
N VAL A 189 -0.29 4.90 -7.84
CA VAL A 189 -1.40 3.96 -7.60
C VAL A 189 -0.96 2.54 -7.90
N ALA A 190 -0.89 1.71 -6.87
CA ALA A 190 -0.76 0.26 -7.03
C ALA A 190 -2.16 -0.35 -7.21
N ALA A 191 -2.38 -1.05 -8.33
CA ALA A 191 -3.65 -1.69 -8.64
C ALA A 191 -3.46 -3.16 -8.99
N THR A 192 -4.24 -4.04 -8.36
CA THR A 192 -4.32 -5.47 -8.71
C THR A 192 -5.64 -5.75 -9.39
N ILE A 193 -5.66 -6.54 -10.46
CA ILE A 193 -6.92 -6.97 -11.09
C ILE A 193 -7.68 -7.97 -10.20
N SER A 194 -6.97 -8.72 -9.37
CA SER A 194 -7.56 -9.72 -8.49
C SER A 194 -7.80 -9.19 -7.08
N TYR A 195 -8.93 -9.57 -6.49
CA TYR A 195 -9.25 -9.28 -5.10
C TYR A 195 -8.41 -10.13 -4.14
N SER A 196 -8.00 -11.32 -4.58
CA SER A 196 -7.19 -12.28 -3.81
C SER A 196 -7.81 -12.70 -2.47
N THR A 197 -7.06 -13.47 -1.68
CA THR A 197 -7.49 -13.93 -0.35
C THR A 197 -7.25 -12.84 0.71
N PRO A 198 -7.96 -12.88 1.86
CA PRO A 198 -7.67 -12.01 3.00
C PRO A 198 -6.19 -11.90 3.38
N THR A 199 -5.48 -13.02 3.47
CA THR A 199 -4.06 -13.03 3.83
C THR A 199 -3.21 -12.32 2.79
N ARG A 200 -3.37 -12.66 1.50
CA ARG A 200 -2.58 -12.04 0.42
C ARG A 200 -2.84 -10.54 0.26
N ARG A 201 -4.02 -10.05 0.63
CA ARG A 201 -4.28 -8.60 0.67
C ARG A 201 -3.50 -7.90 1.79
N SER A 202 -3.45 -8.47 2.99
CA SER A 202 -2.62 -7.94 4.07
C SER A 202 -1.13 -7.97 3.73
N GLU A 203 -0.66 -9.03 3.08
CA GLU A 203 0.71 -9.14 2.60
C GLU A 203 1.04 -8.06 1.57
N LEU A 204 0.14 -7.80 0.60
CA LEU A 204 0.29 -6.68 -0.32
C LEU A 204 0.39 -5.35 0.40
N LEU A 205 -0.47 -5.09 1.39
CA LEU A 205 -0.43 -3.84 2.15
C LEU A 205 0.93 -3.67 2.86
N ASN A 206 1.44 -4.74 3.46
CA ASN A 206 2.77 -4.74 4.09
C ASN A 206 3.89 -4.49 3.06
N ALA A 207 3.83 -5.15 1.89
CA ALA A 207 4.79 -5.00 0.80
C ALA A 207 4.82 -3.57 0.26
N LEU A 208 3.65 -3.00 -0.03
CA LEU A 208 3.51 -1.64 -0.52
C LEU A 208 4.02 -0.62 0.50
N TRP A 209 3.66 -0.79 1.78
CA TRP A 209 4.08 0.12 2.83
C TRP A 209 5.59 0.13 3.05
N VAL A 210 6.22 -1.06 3.07
CA VAL A 210 7.68 -1.16 3.22
C VAL A 210 8.43 -0.59 2.02
N MET A 211 7.83 -0.66 0.82
CA MET A 211 8.33 0.00 -0.39
C MET A 211 7.97 1.50 -0.47
N GLY A 212 7.43 2.10 0.60
CA GLY A 212 7.19 3.54 0.68
C GLY A 212 5.91 4.03 0.00
N VAL A 213 5.05 3.15 -0.51
CA VAL A 213 3.75 3.53 -1.10
C VAL A 213 2.79 3.97 0.01
N LYS A 214 2.18 5.15 -0.14
CA LYS A 214 1.22 5.71 0.82
C LYS A 214 -0.23 5.68 0.37
N ASN A 215 -0.47 5.56 -0.93
CA ASN A 215 -1.80 5.33 -1.48
C ASN A 215 -2.28 3.91 -1.19
N TYR A 216 -3.53 3.80 -0.73
CA TYR A 216 -4.19 2.52 -0.53
C TYR A 216 -4.35 1.82 -1.89
N PRO A 217 -3.98 0.54 -2.02
CA PRO A 217 -4.06 -0.14 -3.30
C PRO A 217 -5.50 -0.36 -3.75
N VAL A 218 -5.67 -0.40 -5.07
CA VAL A 218 -6.94 -0.71 -5.70
C VAL A 218 -7.04 -2.22 -5.88
N PHE A 219 -8.01 -2.83 -5.21
CA PHE A 219 -8.32 -4.26 -5.37
C PHE A 219 -9.41 -4.46 -6.42
N GLY A 220 -9.06 -5.11 -7.52
CA GLY A 220 -10.00 -5.44 -8.58
C GLY A 220 -11.00 -6.52 -8.17
N PRO A 221 -12.14 -6.62 -8.88
CA PRO A 221 -13.27 -7.44 -8.48
C PRO A 221 -13.14 -8.91 -8.87
N PHE A 222 -12.05 -9.30 -9.56
CA PHE A 222 -11.89 -10.64 -10.10
C PHE A 222 -11.22 -11.56 -9.08
N HIS A 223 -11.53 -12.86 -9.12
CA HIS A 223 -10.84 -13.83 -8.27
C HIS A 223 -9.55 -14.32 -8.93
N ASP A 224 -8.58 -14.76 -8.14
CA ASP A 224 -7.37 -15.39 -8.65
C ASP A 224 -7.73 -16.71 -9.39
N LYS A 225 -7.18 -16.89 -10.59
CA LYS A 225 -7.35 -18.11 -11.38
C LYS A 225 -6.11 -18.41 -12.20
N HIS A 226 -5.47 -19.55 -11.88
CA HIS A 226 -4.42 -20.09 -12.73
C HIS A 226 -4.92 -20.39 -14.15
N SER A 227 -4.17 -19.90 -15.13
CA SER A 227 -4.33 -20.13 -16.57
C SER A 227 -2.97 -19.98 -17.24
N LEU A 228 -2.73 -20.69 -18.34
CA LEU A 228 -1.53 -20.51 -19.18
C LEU A 228 -1.86 -19.94 -20.57
N LYS A 229 -3.10 -19.44 -20.75
CA LYS A 229 -3.58 -18.90 -22.03
C LYS A 229 -4.45 -17.67 -21.79
N LEU A 230 -4.21 -16.62 -22.58
CA LEU A 230 -5.04 -15.41 -22.59
C LEU A 230 -6.52 -15.72 -22.82
N ALA A 231 -6.83 -16.54 -23.84
CA ALA A 231 -8.21 -16.91 -24.18
C ALA A 231 -8.93 -17.63 -23.02
N THR A 232 -8.21 -18.44 -22.23
CA THR A 232 -8.78 -19.11 -21.06
C THR A 232 -9.06 -18.11 -19.94
N ALA A 233 -8.16 -17.16 -19.69
CA ALA A 233 -8.39 -16.12 -18.68
C ALA A 233 -9.62 -15.26 -19.04
N TYR A 234 -9.70 -14.78 -20.28
CA TYR A 234 -10.86 -14.00 -20.74
C TYR A 234 -12.16 -14.78 -20.77
N LYS A 235 -12.13 -16.09 -21.08
CA LYS A 235 -13.32 -16.94 -20.95
C LYS A 235 -13.82 -17.00 -19.51
N THR A 236 -12.92 -17.10 -18.53
CA THR A 236 -13.28 -17.15 -17.10
C THR A 236 -13.92 -15.85 -16.63
N PHE A 237 -13.34 -14.70 -16.98
CA PHE A 237 -13.75 -13.40 -16.41
C PHE A 237 -14.66 -12.57 -17.30
N ASN A 238 -14.93 -13.04 -18.53
CA ASN A 238 -15.56 -12.31 -19.62
C ASN A 238 -14.70 -11.12 -20.09
N GLU A 239 -14.19 -11.22 -21.33
CA GLU A 239 -13.31 -10.21 -21.94
C GLU A 239 -13.88 -8.79 -21.88
N GLN A 240 -15.16 -8.60 -22.19
CA GLN A 240 -15.77 -7.28 -22.22
C GLN A 240 -15.90 -6.68 -20.81
N LYS A 241 -16.15 -7.51 -19.79
CA LYS A 241 -16.16 -7.06 -18.40
C LYS A 241 -14.77 -6.63 -17.94
N VAL A 242 -13.74 -7.40 -18.27
CA VAL A 242 -12.35 -7.07 -17.94
C VAL A 242 -11.93 -5.78 -18.63
N LYS A 243 -12.10 -5.68 -19.96
CA LYS A 243 -11.73 -4.49 -20.73
C LYS A 243 -12.47 -3.23 -20.27
N ARG A 244 -13.76 -3.35 -19.95
CA ARG A 244 -14.55 -2.27 -19.35
C ARG A 244 -13.95 -1.82 -18.02
N TYR A 245 -13.66 -2.76 -17.12
CA TYR A 245 -13.09 -2.46 -15.80
C TYR A 245 -11.75 -1.71 -15.91
N VAL A 246 -10.85 -2.12 -16.81
CA VAL A 246 -9.55 -1.44 -16.96
C VAL A 246 -9.71 -0.04 -17.56
N VAL A 247 -10.67 0.17 -18.47
CA VAL A 247 -11.00 1.53 -18.95
C VAL A 247 -11.56 2.40 -17.82
N GLU A 248 -12.46 1.85 -16.99
CA GLU A 248 -12.98 2.53 -15.80
C GLU A 248 -11.86 2.90 -14.82
N LEU A 249 -10.91 1.99 -14.60
CA LEU A 249 -9.74 2.19 -13.75
C LEU A 249 -8.87 3.36 -14.25
N PHE A 250 -8.54 3.39 -15.55
CA PHE A 250 -7.73 4.47 -16.13
C PHE A 250 -8.44 5.83 -16.10
N ARG A 251 -9.76 5.85 -16.27
CA ARG A 251 -10.54 7.10 -16.17
C ARG A 251 -10.69 7.59 -14.73
N GLN A 252 -10.83 6.67 -13.78
CA GLN A 252 -11.01 7.00 -12.37
C GLN A 252 -9.73 7.60 -11.76
N TYR A 253 -8.59 6.97 -12.00
CA TYR A 253 -7.31 7.36 -11.38
C TYR A 253 -6.41 8.20 -12.29
N LYS A 254 -6.81 8.40 -13.54
CA LYS A 254 -6.16 9.29 -14.53
C LYS A 254 -4.62 9.21 -14.50
N PRO A 255 -4.02 8.00 -14.64
CA PRO A 255 -2.59 7.87 -14.56
C PRO A 255 -1.91 8.54 -15.76
N GLU A 256 -0.88 9.35 -15.52
CA GLU A 256 -0.03 9.87 -16.59
C GLU A 256 0.77 8.72 -17.24
N VAL A 257 1.31 7.81 -16.43
CA VAL A 257 2.02 6.60 -16.87
C VAL A 257 1.40 5.33 -16.28
N VAL A 258 1.32 4.26 -17.08
CA VAL A 258 0.98 2.91 -16.59
C VAL A 258 2.16 1.98 -16.85
N VAL A 259 2.53 1.18 -15.86
CA VAL A 259 3.50 0.09 -15.96
C VAL A 259 2.78 -1.23 -15.64
N THR A 260 2.90 -2.22 -16.52
CA THR A 260 2.19 -3.50 -16.35
C THR A 260 2.91 -4.67 -17.03
N HIS A 261 2.30 -5.85 -16.98
CA HIS A 261 2.84 -7.14 -17.36
C HIS A 261 3.26 -7.27 -18.83
N ASP A 262 4.06 -8.30 -19.11
CA ASP A 262 4.40 -8.75 -20.45
C ASP A 262 3.18 -9.28 -21.21
N THR A 263 3.14 -9.00 -22.50
CA THR A 263 2.20 -9.59 -23.46
C THR A 263 2.17 -11.11 -23.48
N LYS A 264 3.28 -11.78 -23.10
CA LYS A 264 3.34 -13.25 -22.96
C LYS A 264 3.18 -13.72 -21.51
N GLY A 265 2.88 -12.82 -20.57
CA GLY A 265 2.66 -13.13 -19.17
C GLY A 265 3.88 -13.74 -18.50
N GLU A 266 5.08 -13.23 -18.84
CA GLU A 266 6.36 -13.61 -18.26
C GLU A 266 6.64 -15.11 -18.43
N TYR A 267 6.31 -15.89 -17.42
CA TYR A 267 6.39 -17.36 -17.42
C TYR A 267 5.15 -18.03 -18.06
N GLY A 268 4.32 -17.28 -18.78
CA GLY A 268 3.16 -17.77 -19.52
C GLY A 268 1.83 -17.64 -18.79
N HIS A 269 1.73 -16.86 -17.71
CA HIS A 269 0.49 -16.79 -16.93
C HIS A 269 -0.61 -16.04 -17.68
N GLY A 270 -1.77 -16.68 -17.86
CA GLY A 270 -2.87 -16.15 -18.64
C GLY A 270 -3.50 -14.88 -18.06
N MET A 271 -3.49 -14.70 -16.72
CA MET A 271 -3.95 -13.44 -16.12
C MET A 271 -2.94 -12.30 -16.30
N HIS A 272 -1.63 -12.57 -16.37
CA HIS A 272 -0.63 -11.55 -16.68
C HIS A 272 -0.83 -11.03 -18.11
N MET A 273 -0.95 -11.95 -19.08
CA MET A 273 -1.31 -11.62 -20.47
C MET A 273 -2.61 -10.80 -20.57
N MET A 274 -3.61 -11.16 -19.74
CA MET A 274 -4.91 -10.50 -19.72
C MET A 274 -4.82 -9.05 -19.23
N VAL A 275 -4.03 -8.79 -18.19
CA VAL A 275 -3.77 -7.43 -17.68
C VAL A 275 -3.03 -6.61 -18.74
N ALA A 276 -2.02 -7.18 -19.40
CA ALA A 276 -1.28 -6.51 -20.48
C ALA A 276 -2.19 -6.15 -21.68
N ASP A 277 -2.96 -7.12 -22.20
CA ASP A 277 -3.90 -6.90 -23.32
C ASP A 277 -5.01 -5.90 -22.97
N ALA A 278 -5.59 -5.99 -21.77
CA ALA A 278 -6.62 -5.07 -21.33
C ALA A 278 -6.07 -3.65 -21.12
N SER A 279 -4.82 -3.48 -20.72
CA SER A 279 -4.16 -2.18 -20.59
C SER A 279 -3.86 -1.55 -21.94
N LEU A 280 -3.40 -2.33 -22.93
CA LEU A 280 -3.24 -1.88 -24.31
C LEU A 280 -4.56 -1.41 -24.90
N TYR A 281 -5.64 -2.14 -24.65
CA TYR A 281 -7.00 -1.73 -25.02
C TYR A 281 -7.42 -0.45 -24.29
N ALA A 282 -7.22 -0.38 -22.97
CA ALA A 282 -7.67 0.75 -22.17
C ALA A 282 -6.93 2.05 -22.49
N PHE A 283 -5.67 2.00 -22.92
CA PHE A 283 -4.91 3.18 -23.32
C PHE A 283 -5.62 4.03 -24.38
N ASP A 284 -6.21 3.40 -25.40
CA ASP A 284 -6.94 4.11 -26.46
C ASP A 284 -8.37 4.45 -26.03
N LEU A 285 -9.00 3.55 -25.26
CA LEU A 285 -10.44 3.59 -24.99
C LEU A 285 -10.79 4.47 -23.79
N ALA A 286 -9.87 4.71 -22.87
CA ALA A 286 -10.07 5.64 -21.76
C ALA A 286 -10.30 7.08 -22.26
N ALA A 287 -9.65 7.48 -23.36
CA ALA A 287 -9.84 8.78 -24.00
C ALA A 287 -11.07 8.84 -24.94
N ASN A 288 -11.64 7.69 -25.31
CA ASN A 288 -12.73 7.62 -26.27
C ASN A 288 -14.09 7.92 -25.63
N GLU A 289 -14.63 9.12 -25.89
CA GLU A 289 -15.92 9.57 -25.35
C GLU A 289 -17.14 8.78 -25.86
N SER A 290 -17.02 8.03 -26.97
CA SER A 290 -18.12 7.21 -27.48
C SER A 290 -18.23 5.84 -26.81
N LYS A 291 -17.33 5.52 -25.86
CA LYS A 291 -17.23 4.20 -25.23
C LYS A 291 -17.48 4.29 -23.73
N TYR A 292 -18.28 3.34 -23.23
CA TYR A 292 -18.67 3.23 -21.82
C TYR A 292 -19.23 4.56 -21.25
N PRO A 293 -20.42 5.01 -21.70
CA PRO A 293 -20.97 6.32 -21.35
C PRO A 293 -21.20 6.51 -19.84
N ASP A 294 -21.55 5.46 -19.09
CA ASP A 294 -21.71 5.54 -17.63
C ASP A 294 -20.37 5.86 -16.94
N SER A 295 -19.29 5.21 -17.39
CA SER A 295 -17.93 5.46 -16.92
C SER A 295 -17.47 6.87 -17.27
N LEU A 296 -17.74 7.32 -18.51
CA LEU A 296 -17.43 8.68 -18.95
C LEU A 296 -18.15 9.72 -18.08
N LYS A 297 -19.43 9.48 -17.76
CA LYS A 297 -20.22 10.36 -16.90
C LYS A 297 -19.67 10.41 -15.46
N ALA A 298 -19.14 9.30 -14.95
CA ALA A 298 -18.62 9.22 -13.58
C ALA A 298 -17.25 9.89 -13.43
N SER A 299 -16.33 9.67 -14.37
CA SER A 299 -14.91 10.02 -14.18
C SER A 299 -14.32 10.90 -15.29
N GLY A 300 -15.04 11.11 -16.39
CA GLY A 300 -14.55 11.79 -17.59
C GLY A 300 -13.69 10.90 -18.48
N ALA A 301 -13.30 11.41 -19.64
CA ALA A 301 -12.33 10.76 -20.52
C ALA A 301 -10.92 11.05 -20.00
N TRP A 302 -10.00 10.11 -20.23
CA TRP A 302 -8.60 10.28 -19.85
C TRP A 302 -7.67 9.64 -20.88
N GLN A 303 -6.70 10.42 -21.36
CA GLN A 303 -5.64 9.91 -22.21
C GLN A 303 -4.40 9.65 -21.36
N VAL A 304 -4.08 8.38 -21.13
CA VAL A 304 -2.79 7.98 -20.56
C VAL A 304 -1.67 8.46 -21.49
N LYS A 305 -0.61 9.03 -20.94
CA LYS A 305 0.51 9.55 -21.74
C LYS A 305 1.44 8.44 -22.19
N LYS A 306 1.78 7.50 -21.32
CA LYS A 306 2.71 6.39 -21.63
C LYS A 306 2.26 5.08 -21.01
N LEU A 307 2.41 3.98 -21.74
CA LEU A 307 2.17 2.61 -21.28
C LEU A 307 3.42 1.76 -21.49
N TYR A 308 4.01 1.32 -20.40
CA TYR A 308 5.14 0.40 -20.38
C TYR A 308 4.67 -1.00 -20.04
N LEU A 309 5.21 -1.97 -20.76
CA LEU A 309 5.01 -3.39 -20.52
C LEU A 309 6.35 -4.03 -20.13
N HIS A 310 6.34 -4.86 -19.10
CA HIS A 310 7.50 -5.66 -18.69
C HIS A 310 7.97 -6.56 -19.85
N LEU A 311 9.28 -6.64 -20.07
CA LEU A 311 9.93 -7.42 -21.15
C LEU A 311 9.47 -7.12 -22.60
N TYR A 312 8.78 -6.01 -22.83
CA TYR A 312 8.28 -5.68 -24.17
C TYR A 312 9.43 -5.43 -25.14
N PRO A 313 9.40 -6.01 -26.36
CA PRO A 313 10.56 -6.04 -27.25
C PRO A 313 10.86 -4.70 -27.93
N GLU A 314 9.87 -3.81 -28.03
CA GLU A 314 10.01 -2.52 -28.71
C GLU A 314 10.25 -1.38 -27.72
N ASN A 315 11.02 -0.37 -28.14
CA ASN A 315 11.34 0.82 -27.35
C ASN A 315 11.82 0.48 -25.93
N GLN A 316 12.74 -0.49 -25.83
CA GLN A 316 13.22 -0.98 -24.55
C GLN A 316 13.91 0.11 -23.73
N ILE A 317 13.65 0.04 -22.43
CA ILE A 317 14.26 0.78 -21.35
C ILE A 317 14.76 -0.21 -20.30
N THR A 318 16.00 -0.03 -19.85
CA THR A 318 16.55 -0.79 -18.72
C THR A 318 16.74 0.19 -17.58
N MET A 319 15.90 0.06 -16.56
CA MET A 319 15.95 0.91 -15.39
C MET A 319 17.19 0.61 -14.56
N ASP A 320 17.63 1.55 -13.73
CA ASP A 320 18.76 1.34 -12.83
C ASP A 320 18.30 1.33 -11.37
N TRP A 321 17.88 0.15 -10.91
CA TRP A 321 17.42 -0.06 -9.54
C TRP A 321 18.54 -0.26 -8.53
N ASP A 322 19.80 -0.22 -8.96
CA ASP A 322 20.97 -0.41 -8.10
C ASP A 322 21.46 0.92 -7.50
N GLN A 323 20.83 2.03 -7.87
CA GLN A 323 21.10 3.33 -7.26
C GLN A 323 20.60 3.37 -5.80
N PRO A 324 21.43 3.82 -4.85
CA PRO A 324 21.02 4.04 -3.46
C PRO A 324 19.87 5.03 -3.37
N LEU A 325 18.85 4.72 -2.55
CA LEU A 325 17.71 5.59 -2.29
C LEU A 325 17.86 6.23 -0.91
N HIS A 326 17.78 7.56 -0.83
CA HIS A 326 17.92 8.29 0.43
C HIS A 326 16.79 7.98 1.41
N ALA A 327 15.56 7.87 0.94
CA ALA A 327 14.37 7.54 1.73
C ALA A 327 14.47 6.16 2.42
N PHE A 328 15.35 5.28 1.92
CA PHE A 328 15.56 3.93 2.43
C PHE A 328 16.95 3.74 3.03
N SER A 329 17.55 4.81 3.57
CA SER A 329 18.86 4.76 4.23
C SER A 329 19.97 4.17 3.35
N GLY A 330 19.93 4.47 2.05
CA GLY A 330 20.92 4.02 1.06
C GLY A 330 20.66 2.63 0.48
N ARG A 331 19.60 1.93 0.88
CA ARG A 331 19.15 0.70 0.21
C ARG A 331 18.71 1.01 -1.22
N THR A 332 18.94 0.09 -2.14
CA THR A 332 18.59 0.29 -3.55
C THR A 332 17.13 -0.04 -3.84
N GLY A 333 16.60 0.43 -4.97
CA GLY A 333 15.25 0.06 -5.41
C GLY A 333 15.06 -1.46 -5.54
N PHE A 334 16.10 -2.18 -5.98
CA PHE A 334 16.08 -3.64 -6.07
C PHE A 334 16.01 -4.31 -4.70
N GLU A 335 16.81 -3.86 -3.74
CA GLU A 335 16.78 -4.37 -2.36
C GLU A 335 15.45 -4.11 -1.66
N MET A 336 14.80 -2.98 -1.99
CA MET A 336 13.47 -2.66 -1.48
C MET A 336 12.37 -3.49 -2.15
N ALA A 337 12.48 -3.80 -3.43
CA ALA A 337 11.58 -4.74 -4.10
C ALA A 337 11.69 -6.14 -3.49
N GLN A 338 12.91 -6.59 -3.19
CA GLN A 338 13.13 -7.86 -2.47
C GLN A 338 12.50 -7.83 -1.07
N GLU A 339 12.55 -6.69 -0.37
CA GLU A 339 11.89 -6.53 0.92
C GLU A 339 10.36 -6.56 0.80
N GLY A 340 9.81 -5.89 -0.21
CA GLY A 340 8.39 -5.98 -0.56
C GLY A 340 7.98 -7.43 -0.77
N TYR A 341 8.75 -8.18 -1.56
CA TYR A 341 8.47 -9.59 -1.81
C TYR A 341 8.50 -10.44 -0.53
N ARG A 342 9.44 -10.19 0.40
CA ARG A 342 9.51 -10.91 1.69
C ARG A 342 8.23 -10.74 2.53
N GLN A 343 7.47 -9.67 2.34
CA GLN A 343 6.18 -9.48 3.02
C GLN A 343 5.09 -10.44 2.55
N HIS A 344 5.24 -11.08 1.37
CA HIS A 344 4.36 -12.13 0.86
C HIS A 344 4.74 -13.50 1.43
N GLN A 345 4.65 -13.65 2.75
CA GLN A 345 5.07 -14.82 3.52
C GLN A 345 4.46 -16.14 3.02
N THR A 346 3.19 -16.12 2.62
CA THR A 346 2.49 -17.29 2.07
C THR A 346 3.07 -17.74 0.73
N GLN A 347 3.69 -16.82 -0.02
CA GLN A 347 4.32 -17.09 -1.32
C GLN A 347 5.78 -17.50 -1.19
N GLN A 348 6.45 -17.14 -0.09
CA GLN A 348 7.85 -17.53 0.18
C GLN A 348 8.04 -19.06 0.27
N ARG A 349 6.98 -19.82 0.56
CA ARG A 349 7.04 -21.29 0.70
C ARG A 349 7.17 -22.05 -0.62
N LEU A 350 6.98 -21.36 -1.75
CA LEU A 350 6.93 -22.01 -3.07
C LEU A 350 8.33 -22.20 -3.68
N ASP A 351 9.38 -21.58 -3.13
CA ASP A 351 10.77 -21.56 -3.64
C ASP A 351 10.92 -21.30 -5.16
N GLN A 352 9.84 -20.83 -5.80
CA GLN A 352 9.69 -20.78 -7.25
C GLN A 352 9.96 -19.38 -7.81
N PHE A 353 9.69 -18.34 -7.02
CA PHE A 353 9.73 -16.96 -7.47
C PHE A 353 10.69 -16.15 -6.61
N LYS A 354 11.31 -15.17 -7.25
CA LYS A 354 12.20 -14.18 -6.63
C LYS A 354 12.12 -12.90 -7.44
N VAL A 355 12.48 -11.78 -6.84
CA VAL A 355 12.71 -10.54 -7.59
C VAL A 355 13.95 -10.76 -8.47
N GLU A 356 13.74 -10.81 -9.78
CA GLU A 356 14.74 -11.23 -10.74
C GLU A 356 15.76 -10.11 -11.01
N PRO A 357 17.08 -10.40 -10.94
CA PRO A 357 18.14 -9.42 -11.14
C PRO A 357 18.26 -8.99 -12.60
N ARG A 358 19.08 -7.95 -12.83
CA ARG A 358 19.27 -7.30 -14.13
C ARG A 358 19.57 -8.28 -15.28
N ASP A 359 20.38 -9.29 -15.04
CA ASP A 359 20.86 -10.27 -16.01
C ASP A 359 19.95 -11.50 -16.21
N SER A 360 18.79 -11.52 -15.54
CA SER A 360 17.80 -12.59 -15.67
C SER A 360 16.99 -12.50 -16.96
N GLN A 361 16.51 -13.65 -17.45
CA GLN A 361 15.55 -13.70 -18.57
C GLN A 361 14.22 -13.02 -18.26
N TYR A 362 13.87 -12.90 -16.98
CA TYR A 362 12.69 -12.22 -16.46
C TYR A 362 13.08 -10.97 -15.66
N SER A 363 14.14 -10.29 -16.09
CA SER A 363 14.74 -9.14 -15.40
C SER A 363 13.71 -8.08 -15.03
N SER A 364 13.57 -7.83 -13.72
CA SER A 364 12.70 -6.78 -13.17
C SER A 364 13.15 -5.34 -13.50
N TYR A 365 14.23 -5.19 -14.27
CA TYR A 365 14.81 -3.94 -14.72
C TYR A 365 14.36 -3.59 -16.15
N LEU A 366 13.83 -4.57 -16.91
CA LEU A 366 13.61 -4.44 -18.35
C LEU A 366 12.14 -4.23 -18.70
N PHE A 367 11.85 -3.08 -19.33
CA PHE A 367 10.53 -2.73 -19.83
C PHE A 367 10.63 -2.25 -21.28
N GLY A 368 9.49 -2.14 -21.97
CA GLY A 368 9.41 -1.47 -23.26
C GLY A 368 8.21 -0.55 -23.34
N LEU A 369 8.39 0.60 -23.99
CA LEU A 369 7.33 1.58 -24.21
C LEU A 369 6.42 1.12 -25.34
N ALA A 370 5.26 0.56 -24.98
CA ALA A 370 4.31 0.00 -25.92
C ALA A 370 3.41 1.06 -26.57
N LYS A 371 3.03 2.11 -25.83
CA LYS A 371 2.24 3.23 -26.35
C LYS A 371 2.65 4.55 -25.71
N THR A 372 2.57 5.62 -26.49
CA THR A 372 2.86 6.98 -26.04
C THR A 372 2.06 8.02 -26.82
N THR A 373 1.65 9.10 -26.15
CA THR A 373 1.12 10.33 -26.78
C THR A 373 2.09 11.52 -26.67
N VAL A 374 3.24 11.32 -26.04
CA VAL A 374 4.28 12.35 -25.80
C VAL A 374 5.62 12.01 -26.47
N GLY A 375 5.61 11.06 -27.40
CA GLY A 375 6.80 10.59 -28.11
C GLY A 375 7.59 9.51 -27.34
N PRO A 376 8.57 8.87 -28.01
CA PRO A 376 9.39 7.83 -27.41
C PRO A 376 10.47 8.40 -26.47
N ASP A 377 10.98 7.53 -25.60
CA ASP A 377 12.12 7.84 -24.73
C ASP A 377 13.41 7.98 -25.55
N THR A 378 14.14 9.05 -25.27
CA THR A 378 15.46 9.34 -25.83
C THR A 378 16.57 8.97 -24.84
N LEU A 379 16.42 9.37 -23.57
CA LEU A 379 17.39 9.07 -22.51
C LEU A 379 17.22 7.66 -21.95
N LYS A 380 15.98 7.15 -21.92
CA LYS A 380 15.64 5.79 -21.47
C LYS A 380 16.12 5.50 -20.06
N ASN A 381 15.82 6.42 -19.14
CA ASN A 381 16.19 6.31 -17.72
C ASN A 381 15.04 6.66 -16.75
N ASP A 382 13.90 7.14 -17.25
CA ASP A 382 12.73 7.50 -16.45
C ASP A 382 11.43 7.19 -17.21
N PHE A 383 10.48 6.53 -16.56
CA PHE A 383 9.16 6.28 -17.11
C PHE A 383 8.40 7.58 -17.42
N LEU A 384 8.71 8.66 -16.70
CA LEU A 384 8.14 9.99 -16.87
C LEU A 384 8.88 10.86 -17.90
N GLU A 385 9.85 10.32 -18.64
CA GLU A 385 10.51 11.08 -19.70
C GLU A 385 9.47 11.68 -20.68
N ASN A 386 9.66 12.96 -21.06
CA ASN A 386 8.73 13.77 -21.85
C ASN A 386 7.40 14.14 -21.16
N ILE A 387 7.27 13.93 -19.85
CA ILE A 387 6.11 14.34 -19.05
C ILE A 387 6.53 15.36 -17.99
N THR A 388 5.95 16.55 -18.00
CA THR A 388 6.07 17.49 -16.89
C THR A 388 5.16 17.02 -15.75
N THR A 389 5.75 16.51 -14.66
CA THR A 389 5.00 16.28 -13.41
C THR A 389 4.85 17.60 -12.65
N ASN A 390 3.75 17.77 -11.91
CA ASN A 390 3.60 18.89 -10.99
C ASN A 390 4.45 18.63 -9.73
N THR A 391 5.76 18.76 -9.85
CA THR A 391 6.67 18.73 -8.69
C THR A 391 6.66 20.08 -7.99
N PHE A 392 5.58 20.38 -7.25
CA PHE A 392 5.53 21.52 -6.32
C PHE A 392 4.69 21.18 -5.10
N LEU A 393 5.26 20.44 -4.15
CA LEU A 393 4.98 20.54 -2.70
C LEU A 393 6.19 20.00 -1.92
N VAL A 394 7.35 20.59 -2.13
CA VAL A 394 8.32 20.71 -1.04
C VAL A 394 8.33 22.21 -0.75
N GLU A 395 7.66 22.61 0.33
CA GLU A 395 7.94 23.92 0.91
C GLU A 395 9.42 23.91 1.29
N GLU A 396 10.27 24.49 0.44
CA GLU A 396 11.58 24.93 0.88
C GLU A 396 11.34 25.95 1.97
N GLU A 397 11.49 25.53 3.23
CA GLU A 397 11.76 26.46 4.32
C GLU A 397 13.01 27.26 3.91
N GLN A 398 12.77 28.49 3.47
CA GLN A 398 13.84 29.44 3.24
C GLN A 398 14.45 29.85 4.59
N PRO A 399 15.78 30.08 4.64
CA PRO A 399 16.58 30.12 5.87
C PRO A 399 16.28 31.26 6.83
#